data_AF-A0A091QEJ4-F1
#
_entry.id   AF-A0A091QEJ4-F1
#
_cell.length_a   1.000
_cell.length_b   1.000
_cell.length_c   1.000
_cell.angle_alpha   90.00
_cell.angle_beta   90.00
_cell.angle_gamma   90.00
#
_symmetry.space_group_name_H-M   'P 1'
#
loop_
_entity.id
_entity.type
_entity.pdbx_description
1 polymer ?
#
loop_
_entity_poly.entity_id
_entity_poly.type
_entity_poly.pdbx_seq_one_letter_code
_entity_poly.pdbx_strand_id
1 'polypeptide(L)'
;KGLMPAAFQPVYCATKHGVIGFTRSIAVTANMENYGVRLNTICPGFVNTPILQSIDKEENMGQYYSYKDEIKNMMQFYGVMDPSIIAEGLITIIEDDTLNGQVMKITASQGIHFQQYSQTPF
;
A
#
# COMPACT_ATOMS: atom_id res chain seq x y z
N LYS A 1 -4.63 6.70 0.84
CA LYS A 1 -3.75 5.50 0.92
C LYS A 1 -4.66 4.29 1.16
N GLY A 2 -4.14 3.06 1.21
CA GLY A 2 -5.01 1.89 1.47
C GLY A 2 -5.39 1.69 2.94
N LEU A 3 -4.60 2.21 3.87
CA LEU A 3 -4.78 2.06 5.32
C LEU A 3 -5.05 3.38 6.06
N MET A 4 -4.95 4.49 5.34
CA MET A 4 -5.11 5.84 5.88
C MET A 4 -5.76 6.73 4.82
N PRO A 5 -6.47 7.79 5.23
CA PRO A 5 -7.03 8.77 4.31
C PRO A 5 -5.96 9.34 3.36
N ALA A 6 -6.38 9.70 2.15
CA ALA A 6 -5.65 10.61 1.28
C ALA A 6 -6.64 11.66 0.77
N ALA A 7 -6.74 12.77 1.50
CA ALA A 7 -7.74 13.81 1.28
C ALA A 7 -7.74 14.34 -0.16
N PHE A 8 -6.56 14.45 -0.78
CA PHE A 8 -6.37 15.01 -2.12
C PHE A 8 -6.39 13.95 -3.22
N GLN A 9 -6.62 12.68 -2.88
CA GLN A 9 -6.67 11.56 -3.83
C GLN A 9 -7.75 10.55 -3.41
N PRO A 10 -9.02 10.94 -3.23
CA PRO A 10 -10.04 10.08 -2.60
C PRO A 10 -10.39 8.85 -3.45
N VAL A 11 -10.44 8.96 -4.78
CA VAL A 11 -10.71 7.80 -5.66
C VAL A 11 -9.54 6.81 -5.60
N TYR A 12 -8.30 7.30 -5.70
CA TYR A 12 -7.12 6.46 -5.49
C TYR A 12 -7.14 5.82 -4.09
N CYS A 13 -7.51 6.57 -3.06
CA CYS A 13 -7.66 6.07 -1.69
C CYS A 13 -8.69 4.93 -1.62
N ALA A 14 -9.88 5.11 -2.20
CA ALA A 14 -10.94 4.12 -2.23
C ALA A 14 -10.50 2.83 -2.95
N THR A 15 -9.87 2.95 -4.12
CA THR A 15 -9.38 1.77 -4.86
C THR A 15 -8.35 0.98 -4.05
N LYS A 16 -7.43 1.64 -3.35
CA LYS A 16 -6.41 0.96 -2.53
C LYS A 16 -6.96 0.35 -1.24
N HIS A 17 -8.02 0.91 -0.66
CA HIS A 17 -8.78 0.22 0.40
C HIS A 17 -9.45 -1.04 -0.17
N GLY A 18 -10.03 -0.94 -1.36
CA GLY A 18 -10.64 -2.08 -2.06
C GLY A 18 -9.67 -3.24 -2.32
N VAL A 19 -8.45 -2.94 -2.80
CA VAL A 19 -7.41 -3.97 -2.99
C VAL A 19 -7.11 -4.70 -1.68
N ILE A 20 -6.91 -3.96 -0.57
CA ILE A 20 -6.63 -4.58 0.74
C ILE A 20 -7.79 -5.46 1.20
N GLY A 21 -9.02 -4.93 1.14
CA GLY A 21 -10.21 -5.69 1.53
C GLY A 21 -10.39 -6.95 0.69
N PHE A 22 -10.23 -6.84 -0.63
CA PHE A 22 -10.32 -7.95 -1.56
C PHE A 22 -9.27 -9.02 -1.27
N THR A 23 -7.99 -8.64 -1.23
CA THR A 23 -6.88 -9.58 -1.02
C THR A 23 -7.01 -10.34 0.30
N ARG A 24 -7.38 -9.64 1.38
CA ARG A 24 -7.59 -10.28 2.68
C ARG A 24 -8.77 -11.24 2.68
N SER A 25 -9.87 -10.87 2.01
CA SER A 25 -11.08 -11.71 1.94
C SER A 25 -10.82 -13.00 1.16
N ILE A 26 -10.19 -12.90 -0.01
CA ILE A 26 -9.92 -14.08 -0.85
C ILE A 26 -8.80 -14.97 -0.29
N ALA A 27 -7.86 -14.41 0.49
CA ALA A 27 -6.83 -15.19 1.19
C ALA A 27 -7.42 -16.24 2.14
N VAL A 28 -8.52 -15.88 2.82
CA VAL A 28 -9.27 -16.78 3.70
C VAL A 28 -9.86 -17.93 2.90
N THR A 29 -10.58 -17.62 1.82
CA THR A 29 -11.17 -18.63 0.94
C THR A 29 -10.09 -19.54 0.33
N ALA A 30 -8.98 -18.98 -0.14
CA ALA A 30 -7.88 -19.75 -0.72
C ALA A 30 -7.27 -20.75 0.28
N ASN A 31 -7.22 -20.38 1.57
CA ASN A 31 -6.76 -21.26 2.64
C ASN A 31 -7.79 -22.37 2.94
N MET A 32 -9.08 -22.02 3.07
CA MET A 32 -10.16 -22.97 3.36
C MET A 32 -10.33 -24.01 2.24
N GLU A 33 -10.22 -23.58 0.99
CA GLU A 33 -10.40 -24.43 -0.19
C GLU A 33 -9.09 -25.09 -0.67
N ASN A 34 -7.99 -24.89 0.07
CA ASN A 34 -6.67 -25.46 -0.21
C ASN A 34 -6.19 -25.22 -1.67
N TYR A 35 -6.33 -23.99 -2.16
CA TYR A 35 -5.95 -23.64 -3.54
C TYR A 35 -4.43 -23.65 -3.78
N GLY A 36 -3.61 -23.76 -2.74
CA GLY A 36 -2.15 -23.71 -2.87
C GLY A 36 -1.60 -22.35 -3.32
N VAL A 37 -2.39 -21.29 -3.18
CA VAL A 37 -2.01 -19.91 -3.56
C VAL A 37 -2.15 -18.99 -2.34
N ARG A 38 -1.08 -18.24 -2.05
CA ARG A 38 -1.05 -17.21 -1.00
C ARG A 38 -1.36 -15.85 -1.60
N LEU A 39 -2.13 -15.02 -0.89
CA LEU A 39 -2.47 -13.68 -1.33
C LEU A 39 -2.07 -12.64 -0.28
N ASN A 40 -1.22 -11.69 -0.66
CA ASN A 40 -0.70 -10.66 0.22
C ASN A 40 -0.70 -9.28 -0.48
N THR A 41 -0.62 -8.21 0.30
CA THR A 41 -0.52 -6.84 -0.23
C THR A 41 0.72 -6.12 0.30
N ILE A 42 1.30 -5.25 -0.54
CA ILE A 42 2.34 -4.30 -0.16
C ILE A 42 1.75 -2.90 -0.22
N CYS A 43 1.87 -2.17 0.89
CA CYS A 43 1.32 -0.84 1.13
C CYS A 43 2.46 0.14 1.40
N PRO A 44 3.11 0.67 0.36
CA PRO A 44 4.24 1.57 0.53
C PRO A 44 3.81 2.97 0.99
N GLY A 45 4.75 3.65 1.64
CA GLY A 45 4.79 5.11 1.76
C GLY A 45 5.09 5.78 0.42
N PHE A 46 5.72 6.95 0.42
CA PHE A 46 6.14 7.59 -0.82
C PHE A 46 7.37 6.87 -1.39
N VAL A 47 7.34 6.56 -2.69
CA VAL A 47 8.43 5.85 -3.39
C VAL A 47 8.80 6.63 -4.64
N ASN A 48 10.10 6.82 -4.87
CA ASN A 48 10.64 7.58 -6.00
C ASN A 48 10.33 6.90 -7.33
N THR A 49 9.15 7.19 -7.88
CA THR A 49 8.64 6.65 -9.13
C THR A 49 7.91 7.75 -9.91
N PRO A 50 7.66 7.57 -11.22
CA PRO A 50 6.91 8.54 -12.02
C PRO A 50 5.50 8.88 -11.48
N ILE A 51 4.91 8.03 -10.63
CA ILE A 51 3.62 8.35 -9.99
C ILE A 51 3.70 9.60 -9.12
N LEU A 52 4.85 9.90 -8.50
CA LEU A 52 4.99 11.10 -7.70
C LEU A 52 5.08 12.36 -8.58
N GLN A 53 5.65 12.23 -9.78
CA GLN A 53 5.67 13.32 -10.76
C GLN A 53 4.27 13.63 -11.31
N SER A 54 3.34 12.68 -11.23
CA SER A 54 1.96 12.88 -11.68
C SER A 54 1.21 13.93 -10.87
N ILE A 55 1.64 14.19 -9.62
CA ILE A 55 1.05 15.17 -8.71
C ILE A 55 1.22 16.61 -9.25
N ASP A 56 2.27 16.87 -10.04
CA ASP A 56 2.53 18.18 -10.63
C ASP A 56 1.69 18.47 -11.89
N LYS A 57 0.84 17.53 -12.31
CA LYS A 57 0.00 17.67 -13.50
C LYS A 57 -1.47 17.84 -13.13
N GLU A 58 -2.08 18.95 -13.53
CA GLU A 58 -3.49 19.26 -13.26
C GLU A 58 -4.43 18.20 -13.84
N GLU A 59 -4.13 17.63 -15.00
CA GLU A 59 -4.89 16.55 -15.63
C GLU A 59 -5.04 15.29 -14.74
N ASN A 60 -4.08 15.02 -13.85
CA ASN A 60 -4.11 13.87 -12.94
C ASN A 60 -4.76 14.19 -11.58
N MET A 61 -4.68 15.45 -11.16
CA MET A 61 -5.14 15.89 -9.84
C MET A 61 -6.54 16.54 -9.88
N GLY A 62 -6.95 17.05 -11.04
CA GLY A 62 -8.21 17.77 -11.24
C GLY A 62 -8.40 18.86 -10.19
N GLN A 63 -9.57 18.84 -9.54
CA GLN A 63 -9.92 19.79 -8.47
C GLN A 63 -8.96 19.78 -7.27
N TYR A 64 -8.14 18.74 -7.11
CA TYR A 64 -7.18 18.63 -6.00
C TYR A 64 -5.81 19.25 -6.34
N TYR A 65 -5.62 19.75 -7.56
CA TYR A 65 -4.35 20.32 -8.00
C TYR A 65 -3.86 21.49 -7.14
N SER A 66 -4.78 22.30 -6.62
CA SER A 66 -4.48 23.41 -5.70
C SER A 66 -3.84 22.96 -4.39
N TYR A 67 -3.93 21.68 -4.03
CA TYR A 67 -3.37 21.10 -2.81
C TYR A 67 -2.08 20.30 -3.06
N LYS A 68 -1.51 20.36 -4.27
CA LYS A 68 -0.29 19.60 -4.62
C LYS A 68 0.88 19.86 -3.67
N ASP A 69 1.01 21.09 -3.18
CA ASP A 69 2.12 21.47 -2.29
C ASP A 69 1.97 20.85 -0.89
N GLU A 70 0.74 20.57 -0.44
CA GLU A 70 0.54 19.80 0.79
C GLU A 70 1.00 18.36 0.65
N ILE A 71 0.85 17.77 -0.54
CA ILE A 71 1.40 16.44 -0.83
C ILE A 71 2.93 16.48 -0.83
N LYS A 72 3.54 17.54 -1.37
CA LYS A 72 5.01 17.73 -1.32
C LYS A 72 5.52 17.93 0.11
N ASN A 73 4.81 18.68 0.94
CA ASN A 73 5.14 18.85 2.37
C ASN A 73 5.09 17.49 3.09
N MET A 74 4.08 16.66 2.83
CA MET A 74 4.04 15.29 3.36
C MET A 74 5.23 14.44 2.88
N MET A 75 5.64 14.56 1.61
CA MET A 75 6.80 13.84 1.09
C MET A 75 8.10 14.28 1.77
N GLN A 76 8.27 15.58 2.03
CA GLN A 76 9.43 16.11 2.76
C GLN A 76 9.45 15.64 4.23
N PHE A 77 8.29 15.64 4.89
CA PHE A 77 8.18 15.24 6.29
C PHE A 77 8.37 13.73 6.49
N TYR A 78 7.68 12.90 5.70
CA TYR A 78 7.72 11.43 5.86
C TYR A 78 8.90 10.79 5.15
N GLY A 79 9.53 11.47 4.20
CA GLY A 79 10.58 10.92 3.33
C GLY A 79 10.04 10.14 2.13
N VAL A 80 10.89 10.03 1.11
CA VAL A 80 10.66 9.28 -0.13
C VAL A 80 11.68 8.15 -0.20
N MET A 81 11.19 6.93 -0.38
CA MET A 81 12.02 5.73 -0.42
C MET A 81 12.48 5.40 -1.84
N ASP A 82 13.61 4.69 -1.95
CA ASP A 82 14.04 4.05 -3.20
C ASP A 82 13.18 2.81 -3.50
N PRO A 83 12.90 2.48 -4.77
CA PRO A 83 12.14 1.28 -5.12
C PRO A 83 12.74 -0.04 -4.62
N SER A 84 14.05 -0.11 -4.38
CA SER A 84 14.75 -1.32 -3.89
C SER A 84 14.13 -1.90 -2.61
N ILE A 85 13.77 -1.06 -1.64
CA ILE A 85 13.16 -1.55 -0.38
C ILE A 85 11.77 -2.19 -0.61
N ILE A 86 11.08 -1.80 -1.70
CA ILE A 86 9.82 -2.44 -2.10
C ILE A 86 10.09 -3.83 -2.69
N ALA A 87 11.17 -3.97 -3.47
CA ALA A 87 11.61 -5.25 -3.98
C ALA A 87 12.04 -6.20 -2.85
N GLU A 88 12.75 -5.71 -1.83
CA GLU A 88 13.10 -6.49 -0.64
C GLU A 88 11.85 -7.02 0.09
N GLY A 89 10.83 -6.17 0.27
CA GLY A 89 9.55 -6.58 0.86
C GLY A 89 8.81 -7.61 0.00
N LEU A 90 8.89 -7.49 -1.33
CA LEU A 90 8.33 -8.48 -2.25
C LEU A 90 9.03 -9.85 -2.09
N ILE A 91 10.37 -9.88 -2.03
CA ILE A 91 11.12 -11.12 -1.80
C ILE A 91 10.72 -11.75 -0.47
N THR A 92 10.58 -10.95 0.60
CA THR A 92 10.11 -11.45 1.90
C THR A 92 8.75 -12.15 1.81
N ILE A 93 7.79 -11.57 1.07
CA ILE A 93 6.46 -12.19 0.87
C ILE A 93 6.54 -13.48 0.06
N ILE A 94 7.44 -13.55 -0.91
CA ILE A 94 7.62 -14.72 -1.77
C ILE A 94 8.25 -15.86 -0.96
N GLU A 95 9.31 -15.60 -0.21
CA GLU A 95 10.11 -16.62 0.47
C GLU A 95 9.45 -17.15 1.76
N ASP A 96 8.63 -16.34 2.44
CA ASP A 96 7.94 -16.77 3.67
C ASP A 96 6.57 -17.40 3.35
N ASP A 97 6.54 -18.73 3.37
CA ASP A 97 5.35 -19.53 3.13
C ASP A 97 4.28 -19.43 4.22
N THR A 98 4.59 -18.83 5.37
CA THR A 98 3.61 -18.58 6.43
C THR A 98 2.73 -17.37 6.16
N LEU A 99 3.12 -16.50 5.21
CA LEU A 99 2.41 -15.27 4.92
C LEU A 99 1.25 -15.49 3.94
N ASN A 100 0.02 -15.45 4.47
CA ASN A 100 -1.21 -15.38 3.69
C ASN A 100 -2.16 -14.32 4.29
N GLY A 101 -2.84 -13.56 3.45
CA GLY A 101 -3.74 -12.47 3.83
C GLY A 101 -3.04 -11.28 4.49
N GLN A 102 -1.71 -11.18 4.37
CA GLN A 102 -0.93 -10.17 5.06
C GLN A 102 -0.96 -8.82 4.33
N VAL A 103 -0.87 -7.77 5.13
CA VAL A 103 -0.77 -6.39 4.65
C VAL A 103 0.57 -5.83 5.11
N MET A 104 1.58 -5.96 4.25
CA MET A 104 2.90 -5.42 4.47
C MET A 104 2.89 -3.92 4.25
N LYS A 105 3.37 -3.15 5.23
CA LYS A 105 3.65 -1.74 5.14
C LYS A 105 5.15 -1.53 4.97
N ILE A 106 5.51 -0.60 4.10
CA ILE A 106 6.91 -0.18 3.94
C ILE A 106 6.93 1.34 4.05
N THR A 107 7.61 1.86 5.07
CA THR A 107 7.65 3.31 5.35
C THR A 107 9.06 3.74 5.67
N ALA A 108 9.43 4.99 5.36
CA ALA A 108 10.79 5.47 5.61
C ALA A 108 11.15 5.44 7.11
N SER A 109 10.16 5.58 8.00
CA SER A 109 10.37 5.59 9.46
C SER A 109 10.51 4.21 10.10
N GLN A 110 9.94 3.16 9.53
CA GLN A 110 9.87 1.83 10.15
C GLN A 110 10.36 0.69 9.25
N GLY A 111 10.74 0.98 8.00
CA GLY A 111 11.06 -0.06 7.02
C GLY A 111 9.87 -1.00 6.77
N ILE A 112 10.20 -2.27 6.54
CA ILE A 112 9.24 -3.36 6.31
C ILE A 112 8.63 -3.80 7.63
N HIS A 113 7.30 -3.73 7.73
CA HIS A 113 6.53 -4.18 8.89
C HIS A 113 5.10 -4.54 8.46
N PHE A 114 4.30 -5.16 9.34
CA PHE A 114 2.95 -5.61 8.98
C PHE A 114 1.86 -4.83 9.71
N GLN A 115 0.73 -4.63 9.03
CA GLN A 115 -0.47 -4.10 9.66
C GLN A 115 -1.08 -5.14 10.59
N GLN A 116 -1.30 -4.75 11.84
CA GLN A 116 -1.98 -5.59 12.82
C GLN A 116 -3.49 -5.41 12.69
N TYR A 117 -4.20 -6.54 12.71
CA TYR A 117 -5.65 -6.60 12.73
C TYR A 117 -6.08 -7.45 13.93
N SER A 118 -7.29 -7.18 14.43
CA SER A 118 -7.93 -8.09 15.39
C SER A 118 -8.10 -9.47 14.77
N GLN A 119 -8.03 -10.50 15.62
CA GLN A 119 -8.24 -11.88 15.21
C GLN A 119 -9.62 -12.04 14.57
N THR A 120 -9.66 -12.75 13.44
CA THR A 120 -10.89 -13.12 12.75
C THR A 120 -11.28 -14.55 13.14
N PRO A 121 -12.59 -14.89 13.15
CA PRO A 121 -13.07 -16.22 13.56
C PRO A 121 -12.87 -17.32 12.51
N PHE A 122 -12.26 -16.97 11.39
CA PHE A 122 -11.95 -17.83 10.25
C PHE A 122 -10.45 -17.87 10.04
#